data_AF-A0A7C7QK25-F1
#
_entry.id   AF-A0A7C7QK25-F1
#
_cell.length_a   1.000
_cell.length_b   1.000
_cell.length_c   1.000
_cell.angle_alpha   90.00
_cell.angle_beta   90.00
_cell.angle_gamma   90.00
#
_symmetry.space_group_name_H-M   'P 1'
#
loop_
_entity.id
_entity.type
_entity.pdbx_description
1 polymer ?
#
loop_
_entity_poly.entity_id
_entity_poly.type
_entity_poly.pdbx_seq_one_letter_code
_entity_poly.pdbx_strand_id
1 'polypeptide(L)'
;MEMVSFIQYRGRRAVLGDLMDISSRKRVERVKDSLYKIGEAANSTQSLEEPFGSIHEIIKDLMPARNFYIALYDPELEILGFPYLTDEHTEEPLPRKIGKGVTEYILSTREALLALRDVLDESPRKGQVGLLGKGPVDWLGVPLKTQEGITGVVAAQSYTEGVRFGEEEKNILMFVSGQIALAIEPKQKEEELREGGAAPRHYLVRVSPRDGHG
;
A
#
# COMPACT_ATOMS: atom_id res chain seq x y z
N MET A 1 -24.83 18.82 -34.44
CA MET A 1 -26.03 17.98 -34.26
C MET A 1 -25.55 16.67 -33.69
N GLU A 2 -25.52 16.53 -32.36
CA GLU A 2 -25.03 15.32 -31.70
C GLU A 2 -26.07 14.20 -31.88
N MET A 3 -25.63 13.05 -32.41
CA MET A 3 -26.46 11.86 -32.54
C MET A 3 -26.60 11.22 -31.15
N VAL A 4 -27.76 11.41 -30.52
CA VAL A 4 -28.10 10.73 -29.27
C VAL A 4 -28.48 9.28 -29.60
N SER A 5 -27.60 8.32 -29.26
CA SER A 5 -27.87 6.89 -29.43
C SER A 5 -28.71 6.36 -28.26
N PHE A 6 -29.87 5.78 -28.58
CA PHE A 6 -30.78 5.17 -27.61
C PHE A 6 -30.58 3.66 -27.56
N ILE A 7 -30.61 3.09 -26.35
CA ILE A 7 -30.66 1.64 -26.13
C ILE A 7 -31.92 1.26 -25.37
N GLN A 8 -32.39 0.03 -25.57
CA GLN A 8 -33.54 -0.52 -24.86
C GLN A 8 -33.04 -1.36 -23.67
N TYR A 9 -33.19 -0.85 -22.45
CA TYR A 9 -32.80 -1.56 -21.23
C TYR A 9 -34.02 -1.79 -20.34
N ARG A 10 -34.29 -3.06 -19.98
CA ARG A 10 -35.46 -3.48 -19.17
C ARG A 10 -36.80 -2.87 -19.63
N GLY A 11 -37.03 -2.84 -20.95
CA GLY A 11 -38.29 -2.37 -21.54
C GLY A 11 -38.48 -0.85 -21.59
N ARG A 12 -37.48 -0.04 -21.19
CA ARG A 12 -37.51 1.43 -21.31
C ARG A 12 -36.42 1.92 -22.27
N ARG A 13 -36.71 2.97 -23.05
CA ARG A 13 -35.70 3.68 -23.86
C ARG A 13 -34.80 4.46 -22.93
N ALA A 14 -33.50 4.21 -22.98
CA ALA A 14 -32.48 4.93 -22.23
C ALA A 14 -31.44 5.51 -23.20
N VAL A 15 -30.91 6.71 -22.87
CA VAL A 15 -29.84 7.34 -23.63
C VAL A 15 -28.51 6.73 -23.19
N LEU A 16 -27.74 6.20 -24.15
CA LEU A 16 -26.46 5.54 -23.87
C LEU A 16 -25.42 6.50 -23.26
N GLY A 17 -25.50 7.78 -23.63
CA GLY A 17 -24.67 8.87 -23.08
C GLY A 17 -24.92 9.11 -21.59
N ASP A 18 -26.19 9.30 -21.18
CA ASP A 18 -26.54 9.58 -19.79
C ASP A 18 -26.16 8.44 -18.84
N LEU A 19 -26.33 7.18 -19.25
CA LEU A 19 -25.97 6.04 -18.41
C LEU A 19 -24.46 5.88 -18.23
N MET A 20 -23.67 6.05 -19.30
CA MET A 20 -22.21 5.99 -19.20
C MET A 20 -21.65 7.17 -18.41
N ASP A 21 -22.18 8.38 -18.62
CA ASP A 21 -21.76 9.58 -17.89
C ASP A 21 -22.10 9.48 -16.40
N ILE A 22 -23.33 9.08 -16.05
CA ILE A 22 -23.73 8.83 -14.65
C ILE A 22 -22.84 7.77 -14.00
N SER A 23 -22.54 6.66 -14.70
CA SER A 23 -21.69 5.60 -14.13
C SER A 23 -20.25 6.05 -13.91
N SER A 24 -19.69 6.84 -14.81
CA SER A 24 -18.32 7.38 -14.73
C SER A 24 -18.23 8.46 -13.66
N ARG A 25 -19.20 9.37 -13.61
CA ARG A 25 -19.31 10.42 -12.60
C ARG A 25 -19.48 9.84 -11.19
N LYS A 26 -20.38 8.87 -11.02
CA LYS A 26 -20.54 8.16 -9.73
C LYS A 26 -19.29 7.40 -9.30
N ARG A 27 -18.48 6.92 -10.25
CA ARG A 27 -17.19 6.30 -9.92
C ARG A 27 -16.20 7.35 -9.42
N VAL A 28 -16.09 8.49 -10.10
CA VAL A 28 -15.22 9.60 -9.68
C VAL A 28 -15.64 10.15 -8.32
N GLU A 29 -16.94 10.32 -8.07
CA GLU A 29 -17.47 10.77 -6.78
C GLU A 29 -17.14 9.77 -5.66
N ARG A 30 -17.34 8.46 -5.89
CA ARG A 30 -16.95 7.43 -4.91
C ARG A 30 -15.45 7.42 -4.60
N VAL A 31 -14.60 7.53 -5.63
CA VAL A 31 -13.14 7.62 -5.43
C VAL A 31 -12.82 8.85 -4.59
N LYS A 32 -13.34 10.02 -4.94
CA LYS A 32 -13.12 11.27 -4.19
C LYS A 32 -13.57 11.16 -2.74
N ASP A 33 -14.75 10.62 -2.48
CA ASP A 33 -15.28 10.44 -1.13
C ASP A 33 -14.40 9.48 -0.31
N SER A 34 -13.96 8.38 -0.91
CA SER A 34 -13.01 7.44 -0.28
C SER A 34 -11.67 8.10 0.04
N LEU A 35 -11.13 8.87 -0.90
CA LEU A 35 -9.87 9.60 -0.71
C LEU A 35 -9.98 10.66 0.40
N TYR A 36 -11.12 11.33 0.51
CA TYR A 36 -11.40 12.26 1.62
C TYR A 36 -11.42 11.54 2.97
N LYS A 37 -12.13 10.41 3.07
CA LYS A 37 -12.17 9.58 4.29
C LYS A 37 -10.79 9.07 4.70
N ILE A 38 -9.95 8.70 3.74
CA ILE A 38 -8.55 8.32 4.00
C ILE A 38 -7.79 9.49 4.65
N GLY A 39 -7.95 10.70 4.13
CA GLY A 39 -7.32 11.89 4.70
C GLY A 39 -7.84 12.23 6.11
N GLU A 40 -9.13 12.04 6.38
CA GLU A 40 -9.68 12.20 7.73
C GLU A 40 -9.14 11.14 8.70
N ALA A 41 -9.15 9.87 8.29
CA ALA A 41 -8.63 8.76 9.10
C ALA A 41 -7.14 8.91 9.41
N ALA A 42 -6.35 9.37 8.44
CA ALA A 42 -4.94 9.70 8.59
C ALA A 42 -4.69 10.82 9.62
N ASN A 43 -5.60 11.77 9.75
CA ASN A 43 -5.49 12.89 10.69
C ASN A 43 -6.10 12.61 12.07
N SER A 44 -6.92 11.57 12.20
CA SER A 44 -7.51 11.18 13.47
C SER A 44 -6.62 10.13 14.16
N THR A 45 -6.02 10.47 15.30
CA THR A 45 -5.68 9.59 16.47
C THR A 45 -4.31 9.85 17.10
N GLN A 46 -4.15 9.34 18.33
CA GLN A 46 -2.92 9.34 19.12
C GLN A 46 -1.99 8.14 18.82
N SER A 47 -2.40 7.15 18.00
CA SER A 47 -1.67 5.91 17.66
C SER A 47 -1.88 5.48 16.19
N LEU A 48 -0.84 5.02 15.48
CA LEU A 48 -0.91 4.76 14.02
C LEU A 48 -1.66 3.47 13.59
N GLU A 49 -1.97 2.56 14.52
CA GLU A 49 -2.57 1.25 14.17
C GLU A 49 -4.03 1.36 13.70
N GLU A 50 -4.87 2.15 14.38
CA GLU A 50 -6.29 2.35 14.03
C GLU A 50 -6.48 3.06 12.67
N PRO A 51 -5.70 4.12 12.33
CA PRO A 51 -5.73 4.72 11.00
C PRO A 51 -5.43 3.73 9.87
N PHE A 52 -4.42 2.86 10.03
CA PHE A 52 -4.00 1.95 8.97
C PHE A 52 -5.07 0.91 8.65
N GLY A 53 -5.74 0.38 9.66
CA GLY A 53 -6.91 -0.50 9.48
C GLY A 53 -8.03 0.17 8.68
N SER A 54 -8.41 1.38 9.09
CA SER A 54 -9.48 2.14 8.42
C SER A 54 -9.13 2.49 6.99
N ILE A 55 -7.88 2.88 6.73
CA ILE A 55 -7.38 3.16 5.38
C ILE A 55 -7.45 1.90 4.51
N HIS A 56 -7.01 0.75 5.03
CA HIS A 56 -7.07 -0.51 4.30
C HIS A 56 -8.51 -0.90 3.92
N GLU A 57 -9.48 -0.75 4.82
CA GLU A 57 -10.90 -0.99 4.50
C GLU A 57 -11.37 -0.14 3.32
N ILE A 58 -11.01 1.15 3.31
CA ILE A 58 -11.38 2.06 2.21
C ILE A 58 -10.71 1.65 0.89
N ILE A 59 -9.45 1.18 0.93
CA ILE A 59 -8.74 0.74 -0.28
C ILE A 59 -9.39 -0.51 -0.89
N LYS A 60 -9.87 -1.45 -0.06
CA LYS A 60 -10.55 -2.67 -0.53
C LYS A 60 -11.80 -2.40 -1.36
N ASP A 61 -12.46 -1.25 -1.13
CA ASP A 61 -13.59 -0.81 -1.95
C ASP A 61 -13.17 -0.20 -3.30
N LEU A 62 -11.90 0.19 -3.44
CA LEU A 62 -11.36 0.87 -4.63
C LEU A 62 -10.56 -0.06 -5.55
N MET A 63 -9.88 -1.06 -5.00
CA MET A 63 -9.00 -1.97 -5.75
C MET A 63 -8.87 -3.34 -5.04
N PRO A 64 -8.43 -4.42 -5.72
CA PRO A 64 -8.34 -5.75 -5.13
C PRO A 64 -7.14 -5.90 -4.17
N ALA A 65 -7.20 -5.21 -3.03
CA ALA A 65 -6.14 -5.11 -2.03
C ALA A 65 -6.36 -6.04 -0.83
N ARG A 66 -6.82 -7.28 -1.03
CA ARG A 66 -7.04 -8.22 0.09
C ARG A 66 -5.79 -8.46 0.93
N ASN A 67 -4.64 -8.48 0.27
CA ASN A 67 -3.34 -8.57 0.92
C ASN A 67 -2.65 -7.20 0.77
N PHE A 68 -2.31 -6.60 1.90
CA PHE A 68 -1.84 -5.22 1.98
C PHE A 68 -0.90 -5.04 3.17
N TYR A 69 0.14 -4.25 3.00
CA TYR A 69 1.02 -3.91 4.12
C TYR A 69 1.62 -2.51 4.02
N ILE A 70 2.04 -2.02 5.18
CA ILE A 70 2.83 -0.82 5.36
C ILE A 70 4.15 -1.25 5.99
N ALA A 71 5.26 -0.92 5.35
CA ALA A 71 6.61 -1.16 5.84
C ALA A 71 7.30 0.17 6.11
N LEU A 72 7.85 0.36 7.30
CA LEU A 72 8.60 1.55 7.69
C LEU A 72 10.08 1.20 7.83
N TYR A 73 10.94 2.09 7.31
CA TYR A 73 12.38 1.89 7.28
C TYR A 73 13.07 2.77 8.34
N ASP A 74 13.85 2.12 9.19
CA ASP A 74 14.79 2.76 10.10
C ASP A 74 16.19 2.76 9.45
N PRO A 75 16.71 3.94 9.03
CA PRO A 75 18.02 4.03 8.41
C PRO A 75 19.18 3.86 9.39
N GLU A 76 18.99 4.11 10.69
CA GLU A 76 20.06 3.94 11.69
C GLU A 76 20.27 2.48 12.04
N LEU A 77 19.18 1.73 12.18
CA LEU A 77 19.23 0.31 12.53
C LEU A 77 19.29 -0.61 11.29
N GLU A 78 19.04 -0.06 10.10
CA GLU A 78 18.86 -0.79 8.84
C GLU A 78 17.77 -1.87 8.93
N ILE A 79 16.65 -1.55 9.61
CA ILE A 79 15.53 -2.47 9.85
C ILE A 79 14.27 -1.98 9.14
N LEU A 80 13.51 -2.94 8.61
CA LEU A 80 12.12 -2.75 8.18
C LEU A 80 11.18 -3.27 9.27
N GLY A 81 10.36 -2.37 9.79
CA GLY A 81 9.20 -2.68 10.61
C GLY A 81 7.94 -2.76 9.77
N PHE A 82 6.96 -3.56 10.21
CA PHE A 82 5.70 -3.75 9.51
C PHE A 82 4.54 -3.40 10.45
N PRO A 83 4.29 -2.09 10.69
CA PRO A 83 3.22 -1.65 11.60
C PRO A 83 1.82 -2.08 11.15
N TYR A 84 1.67 -2.49 9.89
CA TYR A 84 0.41 -3.00 9.38
C TYR A 84 0.65 -4.07 8.31
N LEU A 85 0.00 -5.22 8.48
CA LEU A 85 -0.06 -6.30 7.50
C LEU A 85 -1.43 -6.95 7.58
N THR A 86 -2.02 -7.19 6.41
CA THR A 86 -3.06 -8.19 6.24
C THR A 86 -2.61 -9.07 5.08
N ASP A 87 -2.41 -10.37 5.34
CA ASP A 87 -1.96 -11.31 4.31
C ASP A 87 -2.57 -12.70 4.54
N GLU A 88 -3.01 -13.35 3.47
CA GLU A 88 -3.64 -14.67 3.46
C GLU A 88 -2.64 -15.80 3.76
N HIS A 89 -1.34 -15.53 3.71
CA HIS A 89 -0.27 -16.53 3.86
C HIS A 89 0.72 -16.18 4.98
N THR A 90 0.59 -15.03 5.62
CA THR A 90 1.49 -14.52 6.65
C THR A 90 0.70 -13.86 7.77
N GLU A 91 0.73 -14.44 8.98
CA GLU A 91 -0.05 -13.93 10.12
C GLU A 91 0.66 -12.80 10.88
N GLU A 92 1.99 -12.86 11.05
CA GLU A 92 2.76 -11.82 11.76
C GLU A 92 4.13 -11.59 11.11
N PRO A 93 4.39 -10.41 10.52
CA PRO A 93 5.70 -10.07 10.02
C PRO A 93 6.56 -9.56 11.18
N LEU A 94 7.62 -10.30 11.50
CA LEU A 94 8.63 -9.79 12.43
C LEU A 94 9.44 -8.69 11.73
N PRO A 95 9.84 -7.63 12.46
CA PRO A 95 10.83 -6.69 11.98
C PRO A 95 12.07 -7.43 11.47
N ARG A 96 12.62 -6.97 10.35
CA ARG A 96 13.76 -7.65 9.71
C ARG A 96 14.77 -6.65 9.19
N LYS A 97 16.04 -7.08 9.10
CA LYS A 97 17.06 -6.28 8.42
C LYS A 97 16.70 -6.05 6.95
N ILE A 98 17.15 -4.92 6.43
CA ILE A 98 17.01 -4.59 5.01
C ILE A 98 17.67 -5.67 4.14
N GLY A 99 16.95 -6.10 3.10
CA GLY A 99 17.37 -7.16 2.20
C GLY A 99 17.56 -6.65 0.77
N LYS A 100 17.24 -7.51 -0.21
CA LYS A 100 17.31 -7.20 -1.65
C LYS A 100 15.98 -7.49 -2.36
N GLY A 101 14.87 -7.26 -1.66
CA GLY A 101 13.52 -7.50 -2.15
C GLY A 101 12.90 -6.32 -2.90
N VAL A 102 11.62 -6.48 -3.24
CA VAL A 102 10.83 -5.45 -3.95
C VAL A 102 10.59 -4.21 -3.09
N THR A 103 10.42 -4.39 -1.79
CA THR A 103 10.30 -3.28 -0.83
C THR A 103 11.57 -2.44 -0.85
N GLU A 104 12.75 -3.07 -0.77
CA GLU A 104 14.05 -2.38 -0.79
C GLU A 104 14.35 -1.73 -2.13
N TYR A 105 13.92 -2.35 -3.23
CA TYR A 105 14.01 -1.73 -4.54
C TYR A 105 13.28 -0.39 -4.56
N ILE A 106 12.04 -0.32 -4.07
CA ILE A 106 11.29 0.94 -4.00
C ILE A 106 11.97 1.96 -3.08
N LEU A 107 12.50 1.52 -1.93
CA LEU A 107 13.24 2.40 -1.04
C LEU A 107 14.46 3.03 -1.75
N SER A 108 15.18 2.24 -2.55
CA SER A 108 16.36 2.71 -3.28
C SER A 108 16.03 3.60 -4.50
N THR A 109 15.07 3.19 -5.33
CA THR A 109 14.73 3.94 -6.56
C THR A 109 13.81 5.11 -6.31
N ARG A 110 13.06 5.08 -5.21
CA ARG A 110 12.01 6.05 -4.88
C ARG A 110 10.86 6.06 -5.88
N GLU A 111 10.67 4.96 -6.60
CA GLU A 111 9.68 4.82 -7.66
C GLU A 111 8.68 3.72 -7.33
N ALA A 112 7.44 3.91 -7.77
CA ALA A 112 6.41 2.88 -7.69
C ALA A 112 6.79 1.71 -8.60
N LEU A 113 6.42 0.50 -8.18
CA LEU A 113 6.69 -0.72 -8.94
C LEU A 113 5.40 -1.52 -9.10
N LEU A 114 5.06 -1.78 -10.36
CA LEU A 114 4.10 -2.81 -10.77
C LEU A 114 4.92 -4.04 -11.16
N ALA A 115 4.73 -5.15 -10.46
CA ALA A 115 5.54 -6.34 -10.63
C ALA A 115 4.70 -7.61 -10.75
N LEU A 116 4.76 -8.20 -11.94
CA LEU A 116 4.23 -9.54 -12.22
C LEU A 116 5.18 -10.61 -11.66
N ARG A 117 4.62 -11.75 -11.27
CA ARG A 117 5.38 -12.93 -10.84
C ARG A 117 6.55 -13.25 -11.77
N ASP A 118 6.33 -13.28 -13.08
CA ASP A 118 7.37 -13.64 -14.05
C ASP A 118 8.53 -12.63 -14.10
N VAL A 119 8.24 -11.33 -13.90
CA VAL A 119 9.26 -10.27 -13.83
C VAL A 119 10.04 -10.34 -12.50
N LEU A 120 9.40 -10.80 -11.42
CA LEU A 120 10.06 -11.08 -10.15
C LEU A 120 10.94 -12.34 -10.22
N ASP A 121 10.51 -13.34 -10.99
CA ASP A 121 11.19 -14.64 -11.14
C ASP A 121 12.34 -14.63 -12.17
N GLU A 122 12.27 -13.80 -13.21
CA GLU A 122 13.30 -13.65 -14.26
C GLU A 122 14.37 -12.59 -13.94
N SER A 123 14.15 -11.77 -12.91
CA SER A 123 15.19 -10.87 -12.41
C SER A 123 16.38 -11.69 -11.87
N PRO A 124 17.65 -11.24 -11.97
CA PRO A 124 18.78 -11.85 -11.26
C PRO A 124 18.62 -11.89 -9.72
N ARG A 125 17.48 -11.41 -9.22
CA ARG A 125 16.97 -11.45 -7.86
C ARG A 125 16.24 -12.76 -7.51
N LYS A 126 16.29 -13.79 -8.37
CA LYS A 126 15.82 -15.15 -8.06
C LYS A 126 16.47 -15.63 -6.74
N GLY A 127 15.67 -15.74 -5.68
CA GLY A 127 16.13 -16.08 -4.32
C GLY A 127 16.56 -14.91 -3.43
N GLN A 128 16.54 -13.66 -3.91
CA GLN A 128 16.82 -12.43 -3.15
C GLN A 128 15.55 -11.59 -2.86
N VAL A 129 14.51 -11.77 -3.68
CA VAL A 129 13.17 -11.26 -3.39
C VAL A 129 12.46 -12.23 -2.46
N GLY A 130 12.73 -12.11 -1.17
CA GLY A 130 11.94 -12.77 -0.14
C GLY A 130 10.53 -12.17 -0.12
N LEU A 131 9.68 -12.61 -1.04
CA LEU A 131 8.24 -12.54 -0.84
C LEU A 131 7.99 -13.45 0.37
N LEU A 132 7.46 -12.90 1.46
CA LEU A 132 7.11 -13.71 2.62
C LEU A 132 6.11 -14.78 2.14
N GLY A 133 6.48 -16.07 2.21
CA GLY A 133 5.63 -17.19 1.80
C GLY A 133 5.57 -17.49 0.28
N LYS A 134 4.43 -18.01 -0.18
CA LYS A 134 4.15 -18.25 -1.61
C LYS A 134 4.13 -16.88 -2.29
N GLY A 135 4.99 -16.64 -3.29
CA GLY A 135 5.03 -15.34 -3.96
C GLY A 135 3.67 -14.97 -4.59
N PRO A 136 3.29 -13.68 -4.67
CA PRO A 136 2.04 -13.26 -5.31
C PRO A 136 2.08 -13.42 -6.83
N VAL A 137 0.90 -13.51 -7.42
CA VAL A 137 0.68 -13.53 -8.88
C VAL A 137 0.87 -12.14 -9.47
N ASP A 138 0.53 -11.10 -8.71
CA ASP A 138 0.78 -9.70 -9.04
C ASP A 138 1.03 -8.88 -7.78
N TRP A 139 1.85 -7.84 -7.89
CA TRP A 139 2.29 -7.01 -6.78
C TRP A 139 2.41 -5.54 -7.21
N LEU A 140 1.89 -4.65 -6.37
CA LEU A 140 2.00 -3.21 -6.54
C LEU A 140 2.53 -2.61 -5.25
N GLY A 141 3.61 -1.84 -5.35
CA GLY A 141 4.13 -1.06 -4.24
C GLY A 141 4.44 0.37 -4.63
N VAL A 142 4.34 1.26 -3.65
CA VAL A 142 4.61 2.68 -3.78
C VAL A 142 5.42 3.18 -2.57
N PRO A 143 6.31 4.16 -2.77
CA PRO A 143 7.09 4.74 -1.68
C PRO A 143 6.25 5.66 -0.80
N LEU A 144 6.47 5.62 0.52
CA LEU A 144 6.04 6.64 1.47
C LEU A 144 7.06 7.79 1.47
N LYS A 145 6.67 8.94 0.91
CA LYS A 145 7.53 10.12 0.76
C LYS A 145 7.06 11.22 1.70
N THR A 146 7.95 11.68 2.56
CA THR A 146 7.80 12.89 3.38
C THR A 146 8.70 14.01 2.84
N GLN A 147 8.68 15.18 3.46
CA GLN A 147 9.62 16.26 3.13
C GLN A 147 11.08 15.89 3.43
N GLU A 148 11.30 14.98 4.39
CA GLU A 148 12.62 14.59 4.88
C GLU A 148 13.21 13.40 4.12
N GLY A 149 12.39 12.68 3.35
CA GLY A 149 12.86 11.61 2.49
C GLY A 149 11.83 10.51 2.29
N ILE A 150 12.32 9.29 2.05
CA ILE A 150 11.48 8.10 2.05
C ILE A 150 11.54 7.48 3.44
N THR A 151 10.37 7.27 4.03
CA THR A 151 10.22 6.68 5.37
C THR A 151 9.72 5.24 5.31
N GLY A 152 9.30 4.77 4.14
CA GLY A 152 8.75 3.42 3.99
C GLY A 152 8.13 3.11 2.63
N VAL A 153 7.33 2.05 2.61
CA VAL A 153 6.62 1.52 1.44
C VAL A 153 5.21 1.09 1.83
N VAL A 154 4.25 1.34 0.96
CA VAL A 154 2.91 0.73 1.00
C VAL A 154 2.80 -0.24 -0.16
N ALA A 155 2.24 -1.41 0.06
CA ALA A 155 2.08 -2.40 -0.99
C ALA A 155 0.77 -3.17 -0.89
N ALA A 156 0.26 -3.56 -2.06
CA ALA A 156 -0.86 -4.47 -2.25
C ALA A 156 -0.40 -5.67 -3.09
N GLN A 157 -0.93 -6.84 -2.78
CA GLN A 157 -0.58 -8.08 -3.47
C GLN A 157 -1.78 -8.97 -3.73
N SER A 158 -1.71 -9.74 -4.82
CA SER A 158 -2.76 -10.70 -5.18
C SER A 158 -2.18 -12.07 -5.44
N TYR A 159 -2.77 -13.08 -4.81
CA TYR A 159 -2.53 -14.50 -5.11
C TYR A 159 -3.52 -15.08 -6.12
N THR A 160 -4.52 -14.29 -6.54
CA THR A 160 -5.60 -14.73 -7.41
C THR A 160 -5.19 -14.61 -8.87
N GLU A 161 -5.23 -15.72 -9.61
CA GLU A 161 -5.00 -15.73 -11.05
C GLU A 161 -5.98 -14.80 -11.79
N GLY A 162 -5.46 -14.05 -12.76
CA GLY A 162 -6.25 -13.10 -13.56
C GLY A 162 -6.51 -11.74 -12.91
N VAL A 163 -6.20 -11.55 -11.62
CA VAL A 163 -6.17 -10.22 -11.01
C VAL A 163 -4.87 -9.53 -11.39
N ARG A 164 -4.99 -8.31 -11.94
CA ARG A 164 -3.84 -7.49 -12.33
C ARG A 164 -3.93 -6.08 -11.80
N PHE A 165 -2.83 -5.56 -11.30
CA PHE A 165 -2.72 -4.14 -10.94
C PHE A 165 -2.27 -3.34 -12.15
N GLY A 166 -2.98 -2.25 -12.43
CA GLY A 166 -2.66 -1.32 -13.51
C GLY A 166 -2.34 0.08 -12.99
N GLU A 167 -2.31 1.03 -13.92
CA GLU A 167 -2.06 2.44 -13.60
C GLU A 167 -3.15 3.05 -12.70
N GLU A 168 -4.40 2.58 -12.79
CA GLU A 168 -5.47 3.07 -11.92
C GLU A 168 -5.21 2.70 -10.46
N GLU A 169 -4.91 1.43 -10.19
CA GLU A 169 -4.59 0.95 -8.84
C GLU A 169 -3.32 1.61 -8.30
N LYS A 170 -2.31 1.80 -9.15
CA LYS A 170 -1.10 2.55 -8.80
C LYS A 170 -1.41 3.98 -8.40
N ASN A 171 -2.28 4.69 -9.12
CA ASN A 171 -2.65 6.07 -8.80
C ASN A 171 -3.44 6.16 -7.47
N ILE A 172 -4.34 5.21 -7.23
CA ILE A 172 -5.04 5.10 -5.93
C ILE A 172 -4.03 4.90 -4.81
N LEU A 173 -3.11 3.93 -4.95
CA LEU A 173 -2.13 3.62 -3.92
C LEU A 173 -1.13 4.77 -3.71
N MET A 174 -0.74 5.47 -4.76
CA MET A 174 0.10 6.67 -4.67
C MET A 174 -0.56 7.79 -3.86
N PHE A 175 -1.85 8.04 -4.06
CA PHE A 175 -2.57 9.03 -3.26
C PHE A 175 -2.63 8.62 -1.78
N VAL A 176 -2.99 7.36 -1.53
CA VAL A 176 -3.05 6.78 -0.19
C VAL A 176 -1.70 6.90 0.52
N SER A 177 -0.62 6.57 -0.18
CA SER A 177 0.74 6.68 0.33
C SER A 177 1.05 8.10 0.81
N GLY A 178 0.62 9.13 0.06
CA GLY A 178 0.75 10.51 0.50
C GLY A 178 0.01 10.82 1.80
N GLN A 179 -1.21 10.30 1.96
CA GLN A 179 -1.99 10.50 3.19
C GLN A 179 -1.38 9.76 4.39
N ILE A 180 -0.90 8.53 4.17
CA ILE A 180 -0.20 7.75 5.20
C ILE A 180 1.09 8.45 5.62
N ALA A 181 1.88 8.97 4.68
CA ALA A 181 3.11 9.69 4.98
C ALA A 181 2.85 10.94 5.85
N LEU A 182 1.79 11.70 5.55
CA LEU A 182 1.38 12.86 6.35
C LEU A 182 0.92 12.49 7.77
N ALA A 183 0.30 11.32 7.95
CA ALA A 183 -0.10 10.82 9.27
C ALA A 183 1.10 10.39 10.13
N ILE A 184 2.13 9.82 9.51
CA ILE A 184 3.29 9.26 10.20
C ILE A 184 4.28 10.37 10.60
N GLU A 185 4.44 11.41 9.78
CA GLU A 185 5.48 12.44 9.98
C GLU A 185 5.41 13.15 11.35
N PRO A 186 4.26 13.62 11.85
CA PRO A 186 4.19 14.24 13.17
C PRO A 186 4.55 13.27 14.30
N LYS A 187 4.25 11.97 14.14
CA LYS A 187 4.49 10.95 15.16
C LYS A 187 5.96 10.57 15.26
N GLN A 188 6.62 10.40 14.11
CA GLN A 188 8.07 10.20 14.09
C GLN A 188 8.80 11.37 14.76
N LYS A 189 8.40 12.62 14.46
CA LYS A 189 8.96 13.83 15.10
C LYS A 189 8.73 13.89 16.60
N GLU A 190 7.52 13.57 17.06
CA GLU A 190 7.17 13.53 18.48
C GLU A 190 8.04 12.52 19.24
N GLU A 191 8.29 11.35 18.66
CA GLU A 191 9.09 10.28 19.27
C GLU A 191 10.60 10.55 19.20
N GLU A 192 11.12 11.09 18.09
CA GLU A 192 12.52 11.52 17.97
C GLU A 192 12.88 12.55 19.05
N LEU A 193 11.99 13.51 19.32
CA LEU A 193 12.15 14.52 20.36
C LEU A 193 12.06 13.92 21.78
N ARG A 194 11.30 12.84 21.95
CA ARG A 194 11.09 12.19 23.26
C ARG A 194 12.19 11.19 23.60
N GLU A 195 12.79 10.53 22.61
CA GLU A 195 13.79 9.46 22.79
C GLU A 195 15.22 9.84 22.37
N GLY A 196 15.46 11.09 21.98
CA GLY A 196 16.81 11.58 21.69
C GLY A 196 17.37 11.11 20.34
N GLY A 197 16.51 10.95 19.33
CA GLY A 197 16.90 10.69 17.94
C GLY A 197 16.73 9.26 17.42
N ALA A 198 16.16 8.32 18.19
CA ALA A 198 15.89 6.96 17.70
C ALA A 198 14.50 6.83 17.07
N ALA A 199 14.41 6.13 15.93
CA ALA A 199 13.15 5.84 15.23
C ALA A 199 12.19 4.98 16.09
N PRO A 200 10.88 4.92 15.77
CA PRO A 200 9.87 4.34 16.65
C PRO A 200 10.16 2.87 17.01
N ARG A 201 10.65 2.65 18.23
CA ARG A 201 10.91 1.30 18.76
C ARG A 201 9.63 0.47 18.83
N HIS A 202 8.47 1.11 18.99
CA HIS A 202 7.18 0.43 19.14
C HIS A 202 6.85 -0.50 17.96
N TYR A 203 7.22 -0.13 16.72
CA TYR A 203 7.02 -0.96 15.52
C TYR A 203 8.16 -1.95 15.23
N LEU A 204 9.20 -1.94 16.07
CA LEU A 204 10.43 -2.73 15.91
C LEU A 204 10.62 -3.78 17.01
N VAL A 205 9.76 -3.82 18.03
CA VAL A 205 9.90 -4.76 19.15
C VAL A 205 9.33 -6.14 18.80
N ARG A 206 10.18 -6.99 18.23
CA ARG A 206 10.50 -8.37 18.67
C ARG A 206 11.33 -9.08 17.60
N VAL A 207 12.60 -8.67 17.45
CA VAL A 207 13.61 -9.61 16.94
C VAL A 207 14.16 -10.36 18.15
N SER A 208 13.54 -11.49 18.53
CA SER A 208 14.21 -12.41 19.45
C SER A 208 15.46 -12.94 18.76
N PRO A 209 16.64 -12.90 19.39
CA PRO A 209 17.81 -13.60 18.86
C PRO A 209 17.47 -15.09 18.88
N ARG A 210 17.33 -15.74 17.72
CA ARG A 210 17.54 -17.18 17.69
C ARG A 210 19.04 -17.38 17.68
N ASP A 211 19.51 -17.70 18.87
CA ASP A 211 20.81 -18.26 19.16
C ASP A 211 21.19 -19.26 18.06
N GLY A 212 22.35 -19.02 17.46
CA GLY A 212 23.09 -20.11 16.85
C GLY A 212 23.50 -21.05 17.97
N HIS A 213 23.15 -22.33 17.86
CA HIS A 213 23.92 -23.48 18.31
C HIS A 213 23.17 -24.75 17.89
N GLY A 214 23.86 -25.67 17.21
CA GLY A 214 23.39 -26.99 16.81
C GLY A 214 24.02 -27.44 15.52
#